data_AF-A0AAJ2X7Y2-F1
#
_entry.id   AF-A0AAJ2X7Y2-F1
#
_cell.length_a   1.000
_cell.length_b   1.000
_cell.length_c   1.000
_cell.angle_alpha   90.00
_cell.angle_beta   90.00
_cell.angle_gamma   90.00
#
_symmetry.space_group_name_H-M   'P 1'
#
loop_
_entity.id
_entity.type
_entity.pdbx_description
1 polymer ?
#
loop_
_entity_poly.entity_id
_entity_poly.type
_entity_poly.pdbx_seq_one_letter_code
_entity_poly.pdbx_strand_id
1 'polypeptide(L)' 'MIDGAGSEGLRRACEARHWLRQGYVSAAKVGELRLRIAAQRGYAAADLLVEEMRMQWRRRREWDMEQRA' A
#
# COMPACT_ATOMS: atom_id res chain seq x y z
N MET A 1 -2.35 -8.79 -25.89
CA MET A 1 -2.29 -9.53 -24.62
C MET A 1 -1.91 -8.51 -23.55
N ILE A 2 -2.87 -8.03 -22.77
CA ILE A 2 -2.57 -7.13 -21.66
C ILE A 2 -1.91 -7.99 -20.58
N ASP A 3 -0.64 -7.69 -20.33
CA ASP A 3 0.19 -8.28 -19.29
C ASP A 3 -0.61 -8.44 -17.98
N GLY A 4 -0.89 -9.69 -17.59
CA GLY A 4 -1.68 -10.02 -16.41
C GLY A 4 -1.04 -9.51 -15.12
N ALA A 5 0.28 -9.30 -15.11
CA ALA A 5 1.03 -8.80 -13.95
C ALA A 5 0.81 -7.28 -13.73
N GLY A 6 0.65 -6.50 -14.80
CA GLY A 6 0.30 -5.08 -14.71
C GLY A 6 -1.06 -4.83 -14.05
N SER A 7 -2.03 -5.72 -14.24
CA SER A 7 -3.40 -5.56 -13.71
C SER A 7 -3.48 -5.81 -12.21
N GLU A 8 -2.70 -6.76 -11.69
CA GLU A 8 -2.62 -7.03 -10.25
C GLU A 8 -1.77 -5.98 -9.50
N GLY A 9 -0.72 -5.47 -10.14
CA GLY A 9 0.06 -4.34 -9.63
C GLY A 9 -0.77 -3.05 -9.53
N LEU A 10 -1.53 -2.72 -10.58
CA LEU A 10 -2.46 -1.58 -10.59
C LEU A 10 -3.54 -1.71 -9.51
N ARG A 11 -4.09 -2.91 -9.31
CA ARG A 11 -5.04 -3.17 -8.22
C ARG A 11 -4.42 -2.93 -6.85
N ARG A 12 -3.21 -3.45 -6.59
CA ARG A 12 -2.49 -3.23 -5.33
C ARG A 12 -2.19 -1.75 -5.08
N ALA A 13 -1.78 -1.01 -6.11
CA ALA A 13 -1.54 0.44 -6.00
C ALA A 13 -2.81 1.24 -5.69
N CYS A 14 -3.94 0.89 -6.33
CA CYS A 14 -5.24 1.49 -6.02
C CYS A 14 -5.69 1.18 -4.58
N GLU A 15 -5.55 -0.08 -4.16
CA GLU A 15 -5.91 -0.55 -2.82
C GLU A 15 -5.02 0.14 -1.76
N ALA A 16 -3.71 0.24 -2.00
CA ALA A 16 -2.78 0.98 -1.15
C ALA A 16 -3.17 2.46 -1.00
N ARG A 17 -3.50 3.15 -2.09
CA ARG A 17 -3.95 4.55 -2.05
C ARG A 17 -5.28 4.71 -1.30
N HIS A 18 -6.20 3.77 -1.48
CA HIS A 18 -7.46 3.76 -0.75
C HIS A 18 -7.23 3.67 0.77
N TRP A 19 -6.40 2.73 1.21
CA TRP A 19 -6.05 2.56 2.63
C TRP A 19 -5.31 3.77 3.20
N LEU A 20 -4.36 4.34 2.45
CA LEU A 20 -3.67 5.56 2.85
C LEU A 20 -4.65 6.74 3.03
N ARG A 21 -5.64 6.88 2.14
CA ARG A 21 -6.69 7.90 2.26
C ARG A 21 -7.63 7.66 3.44
N GLN A 22 -7.88 6.41 3.81
CA GLN A 22 -8.63 6.02 5.01
C GLN A 22 -7.84 6.24 6.31
N GLY A 23 -6.59 6.70 6.23
CA GLY A 23 -5.76 6.99 7.40
C GLY A 23 -5.00 5.77 7.93
N TYR A 24 -4.84 4.71 7.13
CA TYR A 24 -3.92 3.60 7.40
C TYR A 24 -2.48 3.99 7.07
N VAL A 25 -2.01 5.05 7.73
CA VAL A 25 -0.65 5.57 7.58
C VAL A 25 0.21 5.08 8.74
N SER A 26 -0.28 4.97 9.96
CA SER A 26 0.55 4.57 11.10
C SER A 26 0.89 3.08 11.09
N ALA A 27 2.09 2.72 11.58
CA ALA A 27 2.56 1.33 11.66
C ALA A 27 1.56 0.39 12.37
N ALA A 28 0.88 0.87 13.42
CA ALA A 28 -0.17 0.12 14.11
C ALA A 28 -1.34 -0.23 13.18
N LYS A 29 -1.91 0.76 12.50
CA LYS A 29 -3.02 0.57 11.55
C LYS A 29 -2.62 -0.29 10.36
N VAL A 30 -1.41 -0.12 9.85
CA VAL A 30 -0.88 -0.95 8.75
C VAL A 30 -0.70 -2.40 9.21
N GLY A 31 -0.28 -2.63 10.45
CA GLY A 31 -0.23 -3.97 11.05
C GLY A 31 -1.61 -4.62 11.17
N GLU A 32 -2.62 -3.88 11.63
CA GLU A 32 -4.01 -4.36 11.66
C GLU A 32 -4.53 -4.69 10.25
N LEU A 33 -4.25 -3.82 9.27
CA LEU A 33 -4.62 -4.06 7.87
C LEU A 33 -3.93 -5.31 7.31
N ARG A 34 -2.64 -5.50 7.60
CA ARG A 34 -1.88 -6.69 7.20
C ARG A 34 -2.54 -7.96 7.71
N LEU A 35 -2.94 -8.00 8.97
CA LEU A 35 -3.62 -9.15 9.57
C LEU A 35 -4.98 -9.42 8.91
N ARG A 36 -5.77 -8.36 8.63
CA ARG A 36 -7.05 -8.47 7.93
C ARG A 36 -6.90 -9.04 6.52
N ILE A 37 -5.92 -8.55 5.77
CA ILE A 37 -5.63 -9.04 4.41
C ILE A 37 -5.07 -10.46 4.47
N ALA A 38 -4.20 -10.76 5.44
CA ALA A 38 -3.62 -12.09 5.62
C ALA A 38 -4.70 -13.14 5.94
N ALA A 39 -5.71 -12.80 6.74
CA ALA A 39 -6.84 -13.66 7.02
C ALA A 39 -7.71 -13.95 5.78
N GLN A 40 -7.67 -13.09 4.76
CA GLN A 40 -8.55 -13.17 3.58
C GLN A 40 -7.85 -13.71 2.32
N ARG A 41 -6.57 -13.35 2.11
CA ARG A 41 -5.77 -13.66 0.92
C ARG A 41 -4.41 -14.30 1.24
N GLY A 42 -4.07 -14.47 2.52
CA GLY A 42 -2.79 -15.01 2.97
C GLY A 42 -1.71 -13.96 3.21
N TYR A 43 -0.70 -14.32 4.01
CA TYR A 43 0.37 -13.42 4.42
C TYR A 43 1.21 -12.90 3.25
N ALA A 44 1.43 -13.70 2.20
CA ALA A 44 2.20 -13.29 1.03
C ALA A 44 1.54 -12.10 0.30
N ALA A 45 0.22 -12.14 0.09
CA ALA A 45 -0.50 -11.04 -0.53
C ALA A 45 -0.56 -9.79 0.37
N ALA A 46 -0.68 -9.99 1.69
CA ALA A 46 -0.69 -8.92 2.66
C ALA A 46 0.65 -8.17 2.74
N ASP A 47 1.77 -8.90 2.73
CA ASP A 47 3.11 -8.30 2.77
C ASP A 47 3.36 -7.43 1.53
N LEU A 48 3.04 -7.96 0.34
CA LEU A 48 3.16 -7.23 -0.92
C LEU A 48 2.34 -5.94 -0.94
N LEU A 49 1.14 -5.93 -0.35
CA LEU A 49 0.32 -4.71 -0.26
C LEU A 49 0.93 -3.71 0.73
N VAL A 50 1.44 -4.17 1.87
CA VAL A 50 2.06 -3.33 2.90
C VAL A 50 3.35 -2.69 2.39
N GLU A 51 4.18 -3.43 1.67
CA GLU A 51 5.39 -2.89 1.03
C GLU A 51 5.04 -1.77 0.03
N GLU A 52 4.03 -1.99 -0.82
CA GLU A 52 3.54 -0.98 -1.77
C GLU A 52 3.01 0.27 -1.06
N MET A 53 2.23 0.09 0.02
CA MET A 53 1.76 1.20 0.85
C MET A 53 2.92 2.00 1.45
N ARG A 54 3.97 1.31 1.90
CA ARG A 54 5.15 1.94 2.50
C ARG A 54 5.97 2.72 1.49
N MET A 55 6.15 2.19 0.27
CA MET A 55 6.80 2.88 -0.85
C MET A 55 6.03 4.14 -1.24
N GLN A 56 4.71 4.03 -1.41
CA GLN A 56 3.82 5.17 -1.71
C GLN A 56 3.90 6.26 -0.63
N TRP A 57 3.93 5.84 0.65
CA TRP A 57 4.01 6.79 1.76
C TRP A 57 5.38 7.47 1.87
N ARG A 58 6.48 6.72 1.69
CA ARG A 58 7.84 7.30 1.67
C ARG A 58 7.96 8.34 0.56
N ARG A 59 7.57 7.97 -0.67
CA ARG A 59 7.57 8.88 -1.81
C ARG A 59 6.71 10.13 -1.58
N ARG A 60 5.57 9.98 -0.89
CA ARG A 60 4.71 11.11 -0.52
C ARG A 60 5.35 12.03 0.54
N ARG A 61 6.05 11.48 1.54
CA ARG A 61 6.79 12.30 2.53
C ARG A 61 7.97 13.03 1.89
N GLU A 62 8.67 12.39 0.98
CA GLU A 62 9.76 13.03 0.23
C GLU A 62 9.23 14.18 -0.64
N TRP A 63 8.13 13.97 -1.36
CA TRP A 63 7.45 15.04 -2.11
C TRP A 63 6.94 16.19 -1.23
N ASP A 64 6.39 15.89 -0.05
CA ASP A 64 5.94 16.91 0.90
C ASP A 64 7.10 17.74 1.46
N MET A 65 8.27 17.13 1.67
CA MET A 65 9.49 17.84 2.04
C MET A 65 10.07 18.65 0.88
N GLU A 66 10.12 18.09 -0.33
CA GLU A 66 10.67 18.74 -1.53
C GLU A 66 9.86 19.99 -1.92
N GLN A 67 8.52 19.94 -1.82
CA GLN A 67 7.65 21.07 -2.13
C GLN A 67 7.66 22.19 -1.07
N ARG A 68 8.28 21.95 0.09
CA ARG A 68 8.32 22.90 1.22
C ARG A 68 9.72 23.49 1.45
N ALA A 69 10.72 23.05 0.67
CA ALA A 69 12.08 23.59 0.63
C ALA A 69 12.20 24.67 -0.47
#